data_AF-A0A258B0Q4-F1
#
_entry.id   AF-A0A258B0Q4-F1
#
_cell.length_a   1.000
_cell.length_b   1.000
_cell.length_c   1.000
_cell.angle_alpha   90.00
_cell.angle_beta   90.00
_cell.angle_gamma   90.00
#
_symmetry.space_group_name_H-M   'P 1'
#
loop_
_entity.id
_entity.type
_entity.pdbx_description
1 polymer ?
#
loop_
_entity_poly.entity_id
_entity_poly.type
_entity_poly.pdbx_seq_one_letter_code
_entity_poly.pdbx_strand_id
1 'polypeptide(L)'
;MSISRLPVFVVSASLALTFSLQPSLANEAFFSKDGGTVTMGLGGRSGSGLVQVDIATGKISQAPLPEELKDESIESVAAGSEGEALFLAKDGVWVWTPGAAIPVKHVCATAPVVGATDLFVATVPGTPLTDCLFVTGNETADATSMGSFYGRKPGGKHTFLSIFCRRVSDATGGVFSTDGRLFFVSHGDVWEGGIQVNDDTDMERLGTLVGARIAPLGILNTDEANGGSMWVQHVAPAGKWIYAQLRGRHMACIMRIPLPVKPLYSPTSGDSLTTKDQLDAMSDSLNKTEIIADDMEFAAGFCATEVGGKPRVFYCGDAEEDKGPALMLWEGAGKPRVIGHLPRD
;
A
#
# COMPACT_ATOMS: atom_id res chain seq x y z
N MET A 1 -0.87 -31.10 66.97
CA MET A 1 -1.38 -30.90 65.59
C MET A 1 -0.64 -29.67 65.05
N SER A 2 0.52 -29.79 64.40
CA SER A 2 0.72 -30.15 62.99
C SER A 2 -0.43 -29.70 62.08
N ILE A 3 -0.21 -28.69 61.23
CA ILE A 3 -0.03 -28.88 59.77
C ILE A 3 0.20 -27.50 59.09
N SER A 4 1.33 -27.46 58.38
CA SER A 4 1.70 -26.70 57.16
C SER A 4 1.41 -25.21 56.98
N ARG A 5 2.54 -24.50 56.80
CA ARG A 5 2.72 -23.30 55.99
C ARG A 5 2.22 -23.51 54.56
N LEU A 6 1.52 -22.52 54.01
CA LEU A 6 1.33 -22.32 52.56
C LEU A 6 2.00 -20.99 52.19
N PRO A 7 2.88 -20.95 51.17
CA PRO A 7 3.44 -19.70 50.69
C PRO A 7 2.40 -18.97 49.83
N VAL A 8 2.31 -17.66 50.04
CA VAL A 8 1.62 -16.74 49.14
C VAL A 8 2.39 -16.74 47.82
N PHE A 9 1.82 -17.35 46.78
CA PHE A 9 2.31 -17.19 45.42
C PHE A 9 2.03 -15.75 44.98
N VAL A 10 3.10 -14.96 44.89
CA VAL A 10 3.12 -13.72 44.12
C VAL A 10 3.03 -14.13 42.65
N VAL A 11 1.82 -14.07 42.08
CA VAL A 11 1.66 -14.11 40.62
C VAL A 11 2.09 -12.73 40.13
N SER A 12 3.36 -12.60 39.77
CA SER A 12 3.79 -11.53 38.85
C SER A 12 3.15 -11.83 37.51
N ALA A 13 2.02 -11.17 37.23
CA ALA A 13 1.52 -11.04 35.88
C ALA A 13 2.49 -10.13 35.14
N SER A 14 3.51 -10.73 34.53
CA SER A 14 4.30 -10.09 33.49
C SER A 14 3.36 -9.85 32.31
N LEU A 15 2.72 -8.68 32.31
CA LEU A 15 2.02 -8.15 31.15
C LEU A 15 3.09 -7.78 30.13
N ALA A 16 3.58 -8.78 29.40
CA ALA A 16 4.36 -8.56 28.20
C ALA A 16 3.40 -7.97 27.15
N LEU A 17 3.22 -6.65 27.17
CA LEU A 17 2.85 -5.92 25.97
C LEU A 17 4.02 -6.08 25.00
N THR A 18 4.01 -7.15 24.22
CA THR A 18 4.65 -7.11 22.90
C THR A 18 3.84 -6.11 22.08
N PHE A 19 4.26 -4.85 22.13
CA PHE A 19 4.03 -3.93 21.03
C PHE A 19 4.72 -4.56 19.83
N SER A 20 3.94 -5.29 19.03
CA SER A 20 4.26 -5.50 17.63
C SER A 20 4.20 -4.12 16.99
N LEU A 21 5.31 -3.37 17.07
CA LEU A 21 5.61 -2.32 16.11
C LEU A 21 5.67 -3.03 14.76
N GLN A 22 4.53 -3.10 14.07
CA GLN A 22 4.56 -3.49 12.68
C GLN A 22 5.28 -2.34 11.97
N PRO A 23 6.43 -2.59 11.32
CA PRO A 23 7.02 -1.58 10.45
C PRO A 23 5.95 -1.18 9.44
N SER A 24 5.82 0.13 9.26
CA SER A 24 4.86 0.78 8.39
C SER A 24 4.87 0.11 7.01
N LEU A 25 3.68 -0.19 6.51
CA LEU A 25 3.46 -0.85 5.23
C LEU A 25 2.72 0.12 4.35
N ALA A 26 3.35 0.51 3.24
CA ALA A 26 2.70 1.38 2.28
C ALA A 26 3.40 1.40 0.93
N ASN A 27 2.60 1.46 -0.14
CA ASN A 27 3.00 1.53 -1.57
C ASN A 27 4.48 1.88 -1.76
N GLU A 28 5.30 0.85 -1.87
CA GLU A 28 6.74 0.98 -1.65
C GLU A 28 7.48 1.36 -2.94
N ALA A 29 6.81 1.24 -4.10
CA ALA A 29 7.40 1.52 -5.39
C ALA A 29 6.39 1.88 -6.48
N PHE A 30 6.90 2.42 -7.59
CA PHE A 30 6.16 2.57 -8.84
C PHE A 30 7.08 2.45 -10.06
N PHE A 31 6.52 2.00 -11.18
CA PHE A 31 7.20 2.01 -12.48
C PHE A 31 7.15 3.39 -13.14
N SER A 32 8.22 3.77 -13.83
CA SER A 32 8.17 4.85 -14.83
C SER A 32 7.13 4.54 -15.92
N LYS A 33 6.65 5.56 -16.64
CA LYS A 33 5.61 5.42 -17.68
C LYS A 33 6.01 4.43 -18.81
N ASP A 34 7.29 4.32 -19.12
CA ASP A 34 7.84 3.36 -20.09
C ASP A 34 8.16 1.98 -19.47
N GLY A 35 8.00 1.84 -18.16
CA GLY A 35 8.35 0.67 -17.35
C GLY A 35 9.83 0.29 -17.39
N GLY A 36 10.72 1.20 -17.81
CA GLY A 36 12.16 0.99 -17.85
C GLY A 36 12.85 1.15 -16.48
N THR A 37 12.19 1.83 -15.55
CA THR A 37 12.73 2.11 -14.22
C THR A 37 11.66 1.86 -13.16
N VAL A 38 12.08 1.40 -11.98
CA VAL A 38 11.25 1.39 -10.77
C VAL A 38 11.83 2.37 -9.76
N THR A 39 11.00 3.25 -9.23
CA THR A 39 11.35 4.11 -8.08
C THR A 39 10.77 3.49 -6.83
N MET A 40 11.56 3.32 -5.77
CA MET A 40 11.12 2.74 -4.52
C MET A 40 11.72 3.44 -3.29
N GLY A 41 10.95 3.43 -2.20
CA GLY A 41 11.41 3.87 -0.88
C GLY A 41 12.13 2.74 -0.15
N LEU A 42 13.10 3.11 0.67
CA LEU A 42 13.82 2.21 1.57
C LEU A 42 13.51 2.61 3.01
N GLY A 43 13.22 1.59 3.82
CA GLY A 43 12.97 1.72 5.25
C GLY A 43 13.29 0.41 5.97
N GLY A 44 13.50 0.49 7.29
CA GLY A 44 13.70 -0.68 8.14
C GLY A 44 14.96 -1.49 7.81
N ARG A 45 14.77 -2.68 7.20
CA ARG A 45 15.84 -3.69 6.95
C ARG A 45 16.58 -3.51 5.61
N SER A 46 16.22 -2.52 4.82
CA SER A 46 16.75 -2.32 3.47
C SER A 46 17.47 -0.97 3.32
N GLY A 47 17.99 -0.44 4.43
CA GLY A 47 18.56 0.90 4.52
C GLY A 47 17.52 2.02 4.51
N SER A 48 18.00 3.24 4.26
CA SER A 48 17.21 4.47 4.20
C SER A 48 17.28 5.11 2.80
N GLY A 49 16.24 5.88 2.48
CA GLY A 49 16.21 6.77 1.33
C GLY A 49 15.41 6.28 0.13
N LEU A 50 15.58 6.96 -1.00
CA LEU A 50 14.79 6.75 -2.21
C LEU A 50 15.72 6.27 -3.33
N VAL A 51 15.36 5.17 -4.00
CA VAL A 51 16.19 4.57 -5.05
C VAL A 51 15.44 4.37 -6.35
N GLN A 52 16.18 4.37 -7.45
CA GLN A 52 15.73 4.00 -8.78
C GLN A 52 16.49 2.78 -9.28
N VAL A 53 15.75 1.78 -9.74
CA VAL A 53 16.25 0.54 -10.34
C VAL A 53 16.03 0.58 -11.84
N ASP A 54 17.11 0.52 -12.62
CA ASP A 54 17.03 0.27 -14.06
C ASP A 54 16.68 -1.20 -14.32
N ILE A 55 15.56 -1.45 -14.99
CA ILE A 55 15.02 -2.80 -15.17
C ILE A 55 15.84 -3.66 -16.13
N ALA A 56 16.53 -3.03 -17.09
CA ALA A 56 17.32 -3.74 -18.08
C ALA A 56 18.65 -4.25 -17.50
N THR A 57 19.27 -3.45 -16.62
CA THR A 57 20.62 -3.68 -16.10
C THR A 57 20.65 -4.11 -14.63
N GLY A 58 19.55 -3.92 -13.89
CA GLY A 58 19.52 -4.10 -12.45
C GLY A 58 20.26 -3.01 -11.68
N LYS A 59 20.73 -1.95 -12.35
CA LYS A 59 21.52 -0.90 -11.73
C LYS A 59 20.65 -0.08 -10.80
N ILE A 60 21.11 0.08 -9.56
CA ILE A 60 20.48 0.92 -8.53
C ILE A 60 21.16 2.29 -8.52
N SER A 61 20.36 3.35 -8.40
CA SER A 61 20.81 4.72 -8.18
C SER A 61 20.01 5.33 -7.04
N GLN A 62 20.67 6.11 -6.18
CA GLN A 62 20.02 6.75 -5.04
C GLN A 62 19.69 8.19 -5.35
N ALA A 63 18.51 8.64 -4.93
CA ALA A 63 18.12 10.03 -5.01
C ALA A 63 19.02 10.89 -4.10
N PRO A 64 19.42 12.10 -4.52
CA PRO A 64 20.20 13.01 -3.70
C PRO A 64 19.28 13.68 -2.66
N LEU A 65 18.94 12.95 -1.60
CA LEU A 65 18.10 13.46 -0.51
C LEU A 65 18.84 14.56 0.28
N PRO A 66 18.13 15.58 0.78
CA PRO A 66 18.71 16.58 1.67
C PRO A 66 19.17 15.93 2.98
N GLU A 67 20.12 16.57 3.68
CA GLU A 67 20.74 16.02 4.91
C GLU A 67 19.70 15.63 5.96
N GLU A 68 18.60 16.36 6.05
CA GLU A 68 17.53 16.08 7.01
C GLU A 68 16.69 14.82 6.72
N LEU A 69 16.88 14.20 5.56
CA LEU A 69 16.20 12.97 5.11
C LEU A 69 17.17 11.81 4.83
N LYS A 70 18.48 12.02 5.05
CA LYS A 70 19.52 11.07 4.61
C LYS A 70 19.41 9.71 5.28
N ASP A 71 19.10 9.71 6.57
CA ASP A 71 18.96 8.50 7.40
C ASP A 71 17.48 8.20 7.70
N GLU A 72 16.55 8.90 7.04
CA GLU A 72 15.12 8.74 7.27
C GLU A 72 14.56 7.55 6.47
N SER A 73 13.68 6.80 7.13
CA SER A 73 12.86 5.78 6.49
C SER A 73 11.86 6.45 5.54
N ILE A 74 11.79 5.93 4.31
CA ILE A 74 10.79 6.36 3.35
C ILE A 74 9.60 5.42 3.46
N GLU A 75 8.54 5.90 4.10
CA GLU A 75 7.38 5.08 4.47
C GLU A 75 6.55 4.67 3.26
N SER A 76 6.45 5.55 2.25
CA SER A 76 5.69 5.29 1.03
C SER A 76 6.14 6.17 -0.12
N VAL A 77 5.91 5.69 -1.34
CA VAL A 77 6.21 6.40 -2.57
C VAL A 77 5.03 6.27 -3.55
N ALA A 78 4.68 7.37 -4.20
CA ALA A 78 3.69 7.42 -5.26
C ALA A 78 4.22 8.20 -6.48
N ALA A 79 3.77 7.79 -7.67
CA ALA A 79 4.02 8.56 -8.88
C ALA A 79 3.14 9.82 -8.89
N GLY A 80 3.76 10.97 -9.17
CA GLY A 80 3.03 12.18 -9.53
C GLY A 80 2.60 12.18 -11.00
N SER A 81 1.82 13.19 -11.40
CA SER A 81 1.25 13.27 -12.75
C SER A 81 2.30 13.59 -13.83
N GLU A 82 3.37 14.30 -13.46
CA GLU A 82 4.46 14.70 -14.35
C GLU A 82 5.65 13.72 -14.35
N GLY A 83 5.61 12.66 -13.54
CA GLY A 83 6.67 11.65 -13.43
C GLY A 83 7.67 11.91 -12.29
N GLU A 84 7.38 12.90 -11.45
CA GLU A 84 8.00 13.10 -10.14
C GLU A 84 7.62 11.98 -9.16
N ALA A 85 8.47 11.76 -8.16
CA ALA A 85 8.17 10.85 -7.05
C ALA A 85 7.69 11.65 -5.84
N LEU A 86 6.47 11.41 -5.40
CA LEU A 86 5.98 11.90 -4.11
C LEU A 86 6.27 10.83 -3.06
N PHE A 87 6.74 11.21 -1.88
CA PHE A 87 7.10 10.25 -0.84
C PHE A 87 6.83 10.76 0.57
N LEU A 88 6.56 9.83 1.49
CA LEU A 88 6.38 10.11 2.92
C LEU A 88 7.69 9.92 3.68
N ALA A 89 8.08 10.96 4.41
CA ALA A 89 9.20 10.93 5.34
C ALA A 89 9.04 12.03 6.39
N LYS A 90 9.42 11.76 7.65
CA LYS A 90 9.49 12.77 8.73
C LYS A 90 8.20 13.60 8.88
N ASP A 91 7.06 12.91 8.98
CA ASP A 91 5.72 13.53 9.11
C ASP A 91 5.38 14.54 7.99
N GLY A 92 5.93 14.33 6.80
CA GLY A 92 5.72 15.20 5.65
C GLY A 92 5.62 14.42 4.34
N VAL A 93 4.94 15.03 3.38
CA VAL A 93 5.01 14.65 1.98
C VAL A 93 6.10 15.49 1.31
N TRP A 94 6.97 14.81 0.60
CA TRP A 94 8.06 15.37 -0.16
C TRP A 94 7.89 15.02 -1.63
N VAL A 95 8.52 15.80 -2.49
CA VAL A 95 8.58 15.53 -3.92
C VAL A 95 10.03 15.48 -4.36
N TRP A 96 10.37 14.46 -5.15
CA TRP A 96 11.63 14.32 -5.86
C TRP A 96 11.41 14.40 -7.37
N THR A 97 12.06 15.37 -8.02
CA THR A 97 12.05 15.55 -9.47
C THR A 97 13.47 15.27 -10.02
N PRO A 98 13.69 14.14 -10.69
CA PRO A 98 14.98 13.82 -11.30
C PRO A 98 15.47 14.92 -12.25
N GLY A 99 16.74 15.31 -12.12
CA GLY A 99 17.38 16.32 -12.98
C GLY A 99 17.04 17.78 -12.69
N ALA A 100 16.15 18.08 -11.74
CA ALA A 100 15.88 19.46 -11.33
C ALA A 100 17.06 20.05 -10.52
N ALA A 101 17.26 21.37 -10.62
CA ALA A 101 18.32 22.08 -9.89
C ALA A 101 18.18 21.96 -8.36
N ILE A 102 16.94 21.95 -7.87
CA ILE A 102 16.58 21.61 -6.49
C ILE A 102 15.70 20.36 -6.60
N PRO A 103 16.30 19.17 -6.54
CA PRO A 103 15.63 17.93 -6.89
C PRO A 103 14.60 17.49 -5.86
N VAL A 104 14.75 17.88 -4.59
CA VAL A 104 13.84 17.48 -3.51
C VAL A 104 13.22 18.72 -2.86
N LYS A 105 11.90 18.70 -2.65
CA LYS A 105 11.16 19.78 -1.98
C LYS A 105 10.13 19.21 -1.00
N HIS A 106 9.96 19.87 0.13
CA HIS A 106 8.85 19.60 1.03
C HIS A 106 7.55 20.13 0.42
N VAL A 107 6.52 19.29 0.35
CA VAL A 107 5.21 19.65 -0.22
C VAL A 107 4.27 20.13 0.89
N CYS A 108 4.12 19.33 1.95
CA CYS A 108 3.27 19.65 3.11
C CYS A 108 3.53 18.70 4.26
N ALA A 109 3.27 19.15 5.49
CA ALA A 109 3.19 18.26 6.65
C ALA A 109 1.96 17.33 6.55
N THR A 110 2.03 16.16 7.18
CA THR A 110 0.90 15.20 7.26
C THR A 110 -0.10 15.56 8.36
N ALA A 111 0.28 16.42 9.31
CA ALA A 111 -0.60 16.89 10.37
C ALA A 111 -1.96 17.40 9.82
N PRO A 112 -3.08 17.06 10.49
CA PRO A 112 -3.18 16.42 11.81
C PRO A 112 -3.07 14.89 11.81
N VAL A 113 -2.79 14.26 10.68
CA VAL A 113 -2.69 12.79 10.59
C VAL A 113 -1.49 12.29 11.38
N VAL A 114 -1.74 11.39 12.32
CA VAL A 114 -0.72 10.74 13.15
C VAL A 114 -0.34 9.39 12.56
N GLY A 115 0.96 9.13 12.42
CA GLY A 115 1.49 7.86 11.91
C GLY A 115 1.05 7.60 10.48
N ALA A 116 1.24 8.58 9.59
CA ALA A 116 0.90 8.41 8.18
C ALA A 116 1.79 7.33 7.55
N THR A 117 1.19 6.29 6.97
CA THR A 117 1.93 5.17 6.36
C THR A 117 1.75 5.17 4.85
N ASP A 118 0.52 5.09 4.34
CA ASP A 118 0.25 5.06 2.89
C ASP A 118 0.31 6.42 2.24
N LEU A 119 0.89 6.50 1.03
CA LEU A 119 0.74 7.63 0.12
C LEU A 119 0.21 7.15 -1.23
N PHE A 120 -0.81 7.84 -1.74
CA PHE A 120 -1.28 7.66 -3.10
C PHE A 120 -1.85 8.96 -3.66
N VAL A 121 -1.90 9.04 -4.99
CA VAL A 121 -2.22 10.27 -5.72
C VAL A 121 -3.23 9.95 -6.80
N ALA A 122 -4.24 10.79 -6.93
CA ALA A 122 -5.18 10.71 -8.05
C ALA A 122 -4.60 11.46 -9.27
N THR A 123 -3.89 10.75 -10.13
CA THR A 123 -3.21 11.34 -11.29
C THR A 123 -4.08 11.48 -12.53
N VAL A 124 -5.35 11.07 -12.48
CA VAL A 124 -6.25 11.12 -13.63
C VAL A 124 -6.75 12.55 -13.86
N PRO A 125 -6.46 13.16 -15.02
CA PRO A 125 -6.88 14.54 -15.31
C PRO A 125 -8.40 14.68 -15.42
N GLY A 126 -8.91 15.88 -15.09
CA GLY A 126 -10.30 16.26 -15.35
C GLY A 126 -11.31 15.69 -14.35
N THR A 127 -10.86 15.20 -13.20
CA THR A 127 -11.72 14.78 -12.09
C THR A 127 -11.62 15.76 -10.92
N PRO A 128 -12.62 15.86 -10.03
CA PRO A 128 -12.52 16.66 -8.81
C PRO A 128 -11.38 16.22 -7.86
N LEU A 129 -10.81 15.03 -8.09
CA LEU A 129 -9.72 14.47 -7.30
C LEU A 129 -8.34 14.67 -7.95
N THR A 130 -8.25 15.21 -9.18
CA THR A 130 -6.97 15.35 -9.88
C THR A 130 -5.92 16.04 -8.98
N ASP A 131 -4.74 15.42 -8.88
CA ASP A 131 -3.60 15.82 -8.07
C ASP A 131 -3.88 15.94 -6.56
N CYS A 132 -4.97 15.34 -6.06
CA CYS A 132 -5.16 15.18 -4.63
C CYS A 132 -4.14 14.17 -4.08
N LEU A 133 -3.55 14.53 -2.95
CA LEU A 133 -2.71 13.63 -2.15
C LEU A 133 -3.59 12.90 -1.15
N PHE A 134 -3.36 11.61 -0.96
CA PHE A 134 -4.04 10.82 0.03
C PHE A 134 -3.05 10.11 0.92
N VAL A 135 -3.38 10.02 2.21
CA VAL A 135 -2.62 9.23 3.16
C VAL A 135 -3.51 8.35 4.02
N THR A 136 -2.98 7.23 4.49
CA THR A 136 -3.58 6.45 5.58
C THR A 136 -2.92 6.84 6.89
N GLY A 137 -3.71 7.05 7.94
CA GLY A 137 -3.18 7.26 9.29
C GLY A 137 -4.29 7.38 10.33
N ASN A 138 -3.95 7.93 11.50
CA ASN A 138 -4.84 7.99 12.65
C ASN A 138 -5.15 9.42 13.09
N GLU A 139 -6.29 9.61 13.76
CA GLU A 139 -6.64 10.90 14.40
C GLU A 139 -5.80 11.15 15.67
N THR A 140 -5.34 10.09 16.33
CA THR A 140 -4.58 10.16 17.60
C THR A 140 -3.49 9.08 17.63
N ALA A 141 -2.46 9.31 18.45
CA ALA A 141 -1.36 8.35 18.65
C ALA A 141 -1.80 7.07 19.39
N ASP A 142 -2.89 7.13 20.16
CA ASP A 142 -3.41 6.01 20.96
C ASP A 142 -4.36 5.10 20.16
N ALA A 143 -4.61 5.41 18.89
CA ALA A 143 -5.47 4.60 18.04
C ALA A 143 -4.87 3.21 17.83
N THR A 144 -5.66 2.17 18.13
CA THR A 144 -5.26 0.76 18.00
C THR A 144 -5.82 0.08 16.75
N SER A 145 -6.61 0.79 15.94
CA SER A 145 -7.14 0.29 14.66
C SER A 145 -6.17 0.60 13.53
N MET A 146 -6.35 -0.08 12.39
CA MET A 146 -5.72 0.38 11.15
C MET A 146 -6.26 1.78 10.81
N GLY A 147 -5.39 2.64 10.29
CA GLY A 147 -5.75 4.01 9.97
C GLY A 147 -6.87 4.13 8.93
N SER A 148 -7.42 5.33 8.79
CA SER A 148 -8.37 5.68 7.73
C SER A 148 -7.71 6.58 6.69
N PHE A 149 -8.35 6.73 5.53
CA PHE A 149 -7.88 7.68 4.52
C PHE A 149 -8.13 9.14 4.94
N TYR A 150 -7.14 9.95 4.63
CA TYR A 150 -7.20 11.40 4.62
C TYR A 150 -6.79 11.88 3.24
N GLY A 151 -7.30 13.02 2.81
CA GLY A 151 -6.92 13.60 1.54
C GLY A 151 -6.71 15.11 1.60
N ARG A 152 -5.91 15.60 0.67
CA ARG A 152 -5.56 17.00 0.50
C ARG A 152 -5.69 17.39 -0.95
N LYS A 153 -6.50 18.41 -1.23
CA LYS A 153 -6.64 19.01 -2.57
C LYS A 153 -5.38 19.79 -2.97
N PRO A 154 -5.02 19.82 -4.26
CA PRO A 154 -3.96 20.70 -4.74
C PRO A 154 -4.34 22.17 -4.51
N GLY A 155 -3.38 23.01 -4.12
CA GLY A 155 -3.59 24.44 -3.87
C GLY A 155 -4.53 24.81 -2.71
N GLY A 156 -5.14 23.83 -2.02
CA GLY A 156 -5.98 24.06 -0.85
C GLY A 156 -5.20 24.47 0.40
N LYS A 157 -5.92 24.66 1.52
CA LYS A 157 -5.29 24.78 2.85
C LYS A 157 -4.29 23.64 3.04
N HIS A 158 -3.17 23.90 3.71
CA HIS A 158 -2.05 22.96 3.87
C HIS A 158 -2.34 21.78 4.83
N THR A 159 -3.58 21.28 4.85
CA THR A 159 -4.05 20.34 5.86
C THR A 159 -4.79 19.18 5.20
N PHE A 160 -4.50 17.97 5.67
CA PHE A 160 -5.23 16.78 5.31
C PHE A 160 -6.60 16.75 6.00
N LEU A 161 -7.64 16.42 5.24
CA LEU A 161 -9.02 16.28 5.72
C LEU A 161 -9.41 14.81 5.75
N SER A 162 -10.18 14.40 6.75
CA SER A 162 -10.65 13.02 6.85
C SER A 162 -11.57 12.65 5.68
N ILE A 163 -11.52 11.38 5.29
CA ILE A 163 -12.46 10.79 4.35
C ILE A 163 -13.39 9.88 5.14
N PHE A 164 -14.69 10.15 5.07
CA PHE A 164 -15.67 9.35 5.79
C PHE A 164 -15.86 7.99 5.12
N CYS A 165 -15.55 6.91 5.80
CA CYS A 165 -15.74 5.56 5.26
C CYS A 165 -17.19 5.08 5.46
N ARG A 166 -17.91 4.83 4.36
CA ARG A 166 -19.28 4.29 4.40
C ARG A 166 -19.26 2.81 4.01
N ARG A 167 -19.61 1.93 4.96
CA ARG A 167 -19.63 0.44 4.79
C ARG A 167 -18.25 -0.19 4.56
N VAL A 168 -17.20 0.56 4.85
CA VAL A 168 -15.80 0.16 4.77
C VAL A 168 -15.17 0.54 6.10
N SER A 169 -14.30 -0.31 6.64
CA SER A 169 -13.44 -0.01 7.79
C SER A 169 -12.00 -0.35 7.45
N ASP A 170 -11.04 0.27 8.14
CA ASP A 170 -9.62 -0.08 8.02
C ASP A 170 -9.11 0.01 6.56
N ALA A 171 -9.55 1.04 5.84
CA ALA A 171 -9.19 1.24 4.44
C ALA A 171 -7.72 1.69 4.32
N THR A 172 -6.92 0.92 3.59
CA THR A 172 -5.46 1.12 3.43
C THR A 172 -5.03 0.83 2.01
N GLY A 173 -3.75 1.11 1.68
CA GLY A 173 -3.15 0.70 0.41
C GLY A 173 -3.91 1.19 -0.84
N GLY A 174 -4.40 2.43 -0.80
CA GLY A 174 -5.15 3.02 -1.90
C GLY A 174 -4.30 3.16 -3.16
N VAL A 175 -4.90 2.93 -4.33
CA VAL A 175 -4.25 3.11 -5.63
C VAL A 175 -5.28 3.43 -6.71
N PHE A 176 -4.97 4.38 -7.58
CA PHE A 176 -5.79 4.68 -8.75
C PHE A 176 -5.26 3.91 -9.97
N SER A 177 -6.15 3.24 -10.69
CA SER A 177 -5.86 2.75 -12.03
C SER A 177 -5.78 3.89 -13.04
N THR A 178 -5.25 3.60 -14.23
CA THR A 178 -5.11 4.57 -15.32
C THR A 178 -6.44 5.11 -15.86
N ASP A 179 -7.54 4.38 -15.66
CA ASP A 179 -8.91 4.80 -15.97
C ASP A 179 -9.62 5.52 -14.79
N GLY A 180 -8.92 5.75 -13.68
CA GLY A 180 -9.39 6.56 -12.55
C GLY A 180 -10.21 5.83 -11.51
N ARG A 181 -10.25 4.49 -11.56
CA ARG A 181 -10.92 3.69 -10.53
C ARG A 181 -10.00 3.56 -9.33
N LEU A 182 -10.57 3.71 -8.13
CA LEU A 182 -9.83 3.54 -6.88
C LEU A 182 -9.94 2.07 -6.44
N PHE A 183 -8.79 1.44 -6.22
CA PHE A 183 -8.68 0.16 -5.55
C PHE A 183 -8.01 0.36 -4.19
N PHE A 184 -8.42 -0.42 -3.21
CA PHE A 184 -7.88 -0.32 -1.86
C PHE A 184 -8.05 -1.64 -1.11
N VAL A 185 -7.38 -1.74 0.02
CA VAL A 185 -7.47 -2.87 0.94
C VAL A 185 -8.43 -2.52 2.07
N SER A 186 -9.32 -3.45 2.42
CA SER A 186 -10.13 -3.35 3.65
C SER A 186 -10.47 -4.75 4.14
N HIS A 187 -10.32 -4.98 5.45
CA HIS A 187 -10.45 -6.29 6.10
C HIS A 187 -9.59 -7.40 5.47
N GLY A 188 -8.44 -7.02 4.89
CA GLY A 188 -7.52 -7.95 4.26
C GLY A 188 -7.92 -8.42 2.86
N ASP A 189 -8.89 -7.75 2.22
CA ASP A 189 -9.38 -8.06 0.89
C ASP A 189 -9.18 -6.92 -0.10
N VAL A 190 -9.38 -7.21 -1.38
CA VAL A 190 -9.39 -6.20 -2.44
C VAL A 190 -10.79 -5.61 -2.59
N TRP A 191 -10.84 -4.27 -2.57
CA TRP A 191 -12.03 -3.49 -2.80
C TRP A 191 -11.86 -2.58 -4.01
N GLU A 192 -12.97 -2.31 -4.68
CA GLU A 192 -13.10 -1.24 -5.67
C GLU A 192 -14.02 -0.16 -5.11
N GLY A 193 -13.68 1.10 -5.34
CA GLY A 193 -14.55 2.20 -4.95
C GLY A 193 -14.19 3.54 -5.56
N GLY A 194 -14.56 4.58 -4.82
CA GLY A 194 -14.27 5.96 -5.17
C GLY A 194 -14.51 6.90 -3.99
N ILE A 195 -14.06 8.13 -4.13
CA ILE A 195 -14.28 9.18 -3.14
C ILE A 195 -15.31 10.16 -3.69
N GLN A 196 -16.48 10.20 -3.07
CA GLN A 196 -17.50 11.20 -3.34
C GLN A 196 -17.07 12.50 -2.64
N VAL A 197 -16.57 13.46 -3.40
CA VAL A 197 -16.16 14.77 -2.87
C VAL A 197 -17.38 15.51 -2.35
N ASN A 198 -17.30 16.03 -1.14
CA ASN A 198 -18.36 16.84 -0.53
C ASN A 198 -17.92 18.31 -0.54
N ASP A 199 -18.26 19.05 -1.58
CA ASP A 199 -17.93 20.48 -1.66
C ASP A 199 -18.90 21.39 -0.89
N ASP A 200 -20.11 20.89 -0.58
CA ASP A 200 -21.26 21.69 -0.12
C ASP A 200 -21.73 21.37 1.30
N THR A 201 -20.86 20.83 2.16
CA THR A 201 -21.24 20.52 3.55
C THR A 201 -20.41 21.32 4.54
N ASP A 202 -21.03 21.89 5.58
CA ASP A 202 -20.36 22.52 6.74
C ASP A 202 -19.46 21.55 7.55
N MET A 203 -19.20 20.35 7.03
CA MET A 203 -18.35 19.33 7.64
C MET A 203 -16.91 19.45 7.13
N GLU A 204 -15.94 19.45 8.05
CA GLU A 204 -14.50 19.44 7.72
C GLU A 204 -14.05 18.05 7.25
N ARG A 205 -14.46 17.65 6.04
CA ARG A 205 -14.11 16.36 5.42
C ARG A 205 -13.85 16.56 3.93
N LEU A 206 -12.94 15.77 3.35
CA LEU A 206 -12.72 15.83 1.89
C LEU A 206 -13.89 15.21 1.12
N GLY A 207 -14.44 14.12 1.65
CA GLY A 207 -15.47 13.34 0.98
C GLY A 207 -15.84 12.06 1.71
N THR A 208 -16.59 11.22 1.01
CA THR A 208 -17.02 9.89 1.49
C THR A 208 -16.37 8.80 0.65
N LEU A 209 -15.66 7.87 1.29
CA LEU A 209 -15.21 6.63 0.66
C LEU A 209 -16.39 5.67 0.56
N VAL A 210 -16.61 5.18 -0.65
CA VAL A 210 -17.65 4.22 -1.01
C VAL A 210 -17.03 3.14 -1.88
N GLY A 211 -17.47 1.90 -1.73
CA GLY A 211 -16.94 0.80 -2.52
C GLY A 211 -17.65 -0.53 -2.31
N ALA A 212 -17.18 -1.53 -3.04
CA ALA A 212 -17.63 -2.91 -2.99
C ALA A 212 -16.42 -3.85 -2.91
N ARG A 213 -16.54 -4.91 -2.11
CA ARG A 213 -15.56 -5.99 -2.03
C ARG A 213 -15.57 -6.74 -3.35
N ILE A 214 -14.42 -6.85 -4.01
CA ILE A 214 -14.33 -7.46 -5.34
C ILE A 214 -13.56 -8.78 -5.35
N ALA A 215 -12.60 -8.95 -4.45
CA ALA A 215 -11.85 -10.19 -4.31
C ALA A 215 -11.66 -10.53 -2.82
N PRO A 216 -12.40 -11.52 -2.29
CA PRO A 216 -12.30 -11.94 -0.89
C PRO A 216 -11.09 -12.86 -0.68
N LEU A 217 -9.89 -12.29 -0.69
CA LEU A 217 -8.63 -13.03 -0.61
C LEU A 217 -8.13 -13.28 0.82
N GLY A 218 -8.67 -12.56 1.81
CA GLY A 218 -8.29 -12.71 3.19
C GLY A 218 -8.68 -14.09 3.74
N ILE A 219 -7.74 -14.76 4.39
CA ILE A 219 -7.95 -16.04 5.10
C ILE A 219 -7.57 -15.85 6.56
N LEU A 220 -8.49 -16.20 7.46
CA LEU A 220 -8.23 -16.24 8.90
C LEU A 220 -8.32 -17.70 9.35
N ASN A 221 -7.19 -18.37 9.58
CA ASN A 221 -7.22 -19.68 10.24
C ASN A 221 -7.20 -19.49 11.77
N THR A 222 -8.21 -20.04 12.42
CA THR A 222 -8.39 -20.02 13.87
C THR A 222 -7.99 -21.36 14.50
N ASP A 223 -6.80 -21.88 14.19
CA ASP A 223 -6.25 -22.97 15.01
C ASP A 223 -5.61 -22.35 16.26
N GLU A 224 -6.16 -22.66 17.44
CA GLU A 224 -5.74 -22.12 18.73
C GLU A 224 -4.25 -22.40 19.05
N ALA A 225 -3.63 -23.38 18.39
CA ALA A 225 -2.22 -23.72 18.58
C ALA A 225 -1.27 -23.17 17.49
N ASN A 226 -1.77 -22.91 16.27
CA ASN A 226 -0.95 -22.45 15.14
C ASN A 226 -1.75 -21.67 14.08
N GLY A 227 -2.44 -20.60 14.52
CA GLY A 227 -3.23 -19.75 13.62
C GLY A 227 -2.38 -19.11 12.53
N GLY A 228 -2.63 -19.48 11.28
CA GLY A 228 -2.13 -18.80 10.09
C GLY A 228 -3.21 -17.86 9.53
N SER A 229 -2.93 -16.57 9.47
CA SER A 229 -3.77 -15.63 8.72
C SER A 229 -3.02 -15.16 7.49
N MET A 230 -3.76 -14.84 6.44
CA MET A 230 -3.27 -14.23 5.22
C MET A 230 -4.21 -13.09 4.85
N TRP A 231 -3.66 -11.94 4.48
CA TRP A 231 -4.43 -10.77 4.09
C TRP A 231 -3.72 -10.05 2.96
N VAL A 232 -4.49 -9.34 2.14
CA VAL A 232 -3.92 -8.44 1.14
C VAL A 232 -3.20 -7.30 1.86
N GLN A 233 -1.95 -7.07 1.49
CA GLN A 233 -1.13 -5.99 2.00
C GLN A 233 -1.07 -4.84 1.00
N HIS A 234 -0.88 -5.15 -0.28
CA HIS A 234 -0.80 -4.17 -1.36
C HIS A 234 -1.60 -4.60 -2.58
N VAL A 235 -2.09 -3.61 -3.31
CA VAL A 235 -2.81 -3.77 -4.58
C VAL A 235 -2.15 -2.91 -5.66
N ALA A 236 -2.03 -3.45 -6.87
CA ALA A 236 -1.47 -2.74 -8.00
C ALA A 236 -2.28 -3.07 -9.27
N PRO A 237 -3.21 -2.20 -9.71
CA PRO A 237 -3.94 -2.37 -10.96
C PRO A 237 -3.00 -2.11 -12.15
N ALA A 238 -2.98 -3.01 -13.12
CA ALA A 238 -2.22 -2.83 -14.36
C ALA A 238 -2.90 -3.55 -15.53
N GLY A 239 -3.23 -2.77 -16.57
CA GLY A 239 -3.95 -3.26 -17.73
C GLY A 239 -5.29 -3.89 -17.35
N LYS A 240 -5.51 -5.14 -17.75
CA LYS A 240 -6.73 -5.91 -17.44
C LYS A 240 -6.67 -6.69 -16.12
N TRP A 241 -5.67 -6.45 -15.27
CA TRP A 241 -5.43 -7.21 -14.05
C TRP A 241 -5.31 -6.31 -12.83
N ILE A 242 -5.64 -6.87 -11.68
CA ILE A 242 -5.27 -6.38 -10.36
C ILE A 242 -4.26 -7.37 -9.80
N TYR A 243 -3.09 -6.87 -9.43
CA TYR A 243 -2.08 -7.64 -8.71
C TYR A 243 -2.26 -7.40 -7.23
N ALA A 244 -2.34 -8.47 -6.45
CA ALA A 244 -2.48 -8.41 -5.00
C ALA A 244 -1.29 -9.11 -4.37
N GLN A 245 -0.59 -8.40 -3.48
CA GLN A 245 0.39 -9.02 -2.61
C GLN A 245 -0.31 -9.43 -1.32
N LEU A 246 -0.27 -10.71 -1.01
CA LEU A 246 -0.80 -11.27 0.21
C LEU A 246 0.34 -11.57 1.17
N ARG A 247 0.16 -11.18 2.43
CA ARG A 247 1.08 -11.47 3.53
C ARG A 247 0.34 -12.20 4.63
N GLY A 248 1.06 -13.06 5.33
CA GLY A 248 0.47 -13.86 6.38
C GLY A 248 1.50 -14.58 7.21
N ARG A 249 1.06 -15.09 8.37
CA ARG A 249 1.88 -15.98 9.18
C ARG A 249 1.88 -17.35 8.48
N HIS A 250 3.02 -17.73 7.90
CA HIS A 250 3.25 -18.98 7.14
C HIS A 250 2.67 -19.05 5.71
N MET A 251 2.00 -18.01 5.24
CA MET A 251 1.45 -17.96 3.88
C MET A 251 1.62 -16.56 3.30
N ALA A 252 2.32 -16.45 2.19
CA ALA A 252 2.45 -15.22 1.45
C ALA A 252 2.66 -15.53 -0.03
N CYS A 253 2.07 -14.70 -0.88
CA CYS A 253 2.08 -14.90 -2.32
C CYS A 253 1.74 -13.59 -3.03
N ILE A 254 2.03 -13.55 -4.32
CA ILE A 254 1.49 -12.55 -5.22
C ILE A 254 0.50 -13.25 -6.14
N MET A 255 -0.69 -12.67 -6.24
CA MET A 255 -1.76 -13.15 -7.10
C MET A 255 -2.10 -12.10 -8.16
N ARG A 256 -2.65 -12.53 -9.30
CA ARG A 256 -3.40 -11.66 -10.21
C ARG A 256 -4.86 -12.08 -10.29
N ILE A 257 -5.70 -11.07 -10.41
CA ILE A 257 -7.15 -11.17 -10.52
C ILE A 257 -7.59 -10.36 -11.74
N PRO A 258 -8.56 -10.81 -12.55
CA PRO A 258 -9.11 -9.99 -13.61
C PRO A 258 -9.70 -8.69 -13.06
N LEU A 259 -9.32 -7.55 -13.64
CA LEU A 259 -9.98 -6.29 -13.37
C LEU A 259 -11.46 -6.39 -13.80
N PRO A 260 -12.44 -6.01 -12.95
CA PRO A 260 -13.84 -6.03 -13.36
C PRO A 260 -14.06 -5.14 -14.59
N VAL A 261 -14.71 -5.66 -15.64
CA VAL A 261 -14.90 -4.94 -16.92
C VAL A 261 -15.70 -3.65 -16.74
N LYS A 262 -16.64 -3.66 -15.79
CA LYS A 262 -17.41 -2.49 -15.37
C LYS A 262 -17.13 -2.24 -13.89
N PRO A 263 -17.06 -0.98 -13.45
CA PRO A 263 -17.03 -0.68 -12.03
C PRO A 263 -18.24 -1.29 -11.35
N LEU A 264 -18.02 -2.08 -10.30
CA LEU A 264 -19.11 -2.59 -9.49
C LEU A 264 -19.77 -1.44 -8.72
N TYR A 265 -18.98 -0.42 -8.38
CA TYR A 265 -19.47 0.76 -7.70
C TYR A 265 -19.11 2.01 -8.51
N SER A 266 -20.09 2.90 -8.73
CA SER A 266 -19.84 4.26 -9.23
C SER A 266 -20.18 5.27 -8.14
N PRO A 267 -19.25 6.17 -7.77
CA PRO A 267 -19.53 7.21 -6.78
C PRO A 267 -20.64 8.17 -7.24
N THR A 268 -21.03 8.21 -8.51
CA THR A 268 -22.05 9.15 -9.02
C THR A 268 -23.40 8.51 -9.32
N SER A 269 -23.49 7.17 -9.42
CA SER A 269 -24.69 6.56 -10.01
C SER A 269 -25.85 6.35 -9.04
N GLY A 270 -25.67 6.54 -7.74
CA GLY A 270 -26.71 6.28 -6.72
C GLY A 270 -27.13 4.80 -6.62
N ASP A 271 -26.57 3.94 -7.48
CA ASP A 271 -26.90 2.52 -7.55
C ASP A 271 -26.35 1.81 -6.31
N SER A 272 -27.21 1.00 -5.70
CA SER A 272 -26.79 0.04 -4.69
C SER A 272 -26.72 -1.32 -5.36
N LEU A 273 -25.52 -1.91 -5.41
CA LEU A 273 -25.36 -3.29 -5.84
C LEU A 273 -26.29 -4.22 -5.06
N THR A 274 -26.90 -5.18 -5.76
CA THR A 274 -27.62 -6.24 -5.06
C THR A 274 -26.63 -7.20 -4.41
N THR A 275 -27.05 -7.90 -3.37
CA THR A 275 -26.25 -8.97 -2.73
C THR A 275 -25.81 -10.02 -3.77
N LYS A 276 -26.67 -10.32 -4.75
CA LYS A 276 -26.35 -11.28 -5.82
C LYS A 276 -25.20 -10.78 -6.69
N ASP A 277 -25.24 -9.53 -7.14
CA ASP A 277 -24.18 -8.97 -7.99
C ASP A 277 -22.83 -8.98 -7.27
N GLN A 278 -22.82 -8.67 -5.98
CA GLN A 278 -21.60 -8.74 -5.17
C GLN A 278 -21.06 -10.17 -5.02
N LEU A 279 -21.93 -11.12 -4.68
CA LEU A 279 -21.52 -12.53 -4.53
C LEU A 279 -21.03 -13.13 -5.86
N ASP A 280 -21.70 -12.82 -6.97
CA ASP A 280 -21.29 -13.28 -8.29
C ASP A 280 -19.92 -12.70 -8.67
N ALA A 281 -19.68 -11.41 -8.43
CA ALA A 281 -18.40 -10.78 -8.71
C ALA A 281 -17.25 -11.36 -7.87
N MET A 282 -17.48 -11.56 -6.57
CA MET A 282 -16.49 -12.17 -5.67
C MET A 282 -16.18 -13.61 -6.08
N SER A 283 -17.20 -14.40 -6.42
CA SER A 283 -17.04 -15.77 -6.89
C SER A 283 -16.27 -15.84 -8.21
N ASP A 284 -16.62 -14.98 -9.17
CA ASP A 284 -15.93 -14.90 -10.46
C ASP A 284 -14.45 -14.51 -10.30
N SER A 285 -14.17 -13.54 -9.42
CA SER A 285 -12.81 -13.13 -9.06
C SER A 285 -11.99 -14.31 -8.51
N LEU A 286 -12.51 -15.01 -7.50
CA LEU A 286 -11.82 -16.15 -6.89
C LEU A 286 -11.53 -17.26 -7.92
N ASN A 287 -12.50 -17.61 -8.75
CA ASN A 287 -12.36 -18.67 -9.75
C ASN A 287 -11.33 -18.36 -10.85
N LYS A 288 -11.00 -17.08 -11.06
CA LYS A 288 -10.04 -16.62 -12.07
C LYS A 288 -8.75 -16.09 -11.48
N THR A 289 -8.56 -16.23 -10.17
CA THR A 289 -7.34 -15.80 -9.49
C THR A 289 -6.20 -16.74 -9.85
N GLU A 290 -5.04 -16.18 -10.17
CA GLU A 290 -3.84 -16.95 -10.49
C GLU A 290 -2.69 -16.56 -9.57
N ILE A 291 -1.95 -17.56 -9.09
CA ILE A 291 -0.75 -17.36 -8.28
C ILE A 291 0.44 -17.09 -9.22
N ILE A 292 1.14 -15.98 -9.00
CA ILE A 292 2.32 -15.55 -9.77
C ILE A 292 3.61 -15.95 -9.07
N ALA A 293 3.64 -15.76 -7.76
CA ALA A 293 4.74 -16.11 -6.89
C ALA A 293 4.18 -16.61 -5.56
N ASP A 294 4.73 -17.71 -5.07
CA ASP A 294 4.40 -18.33 -3.80
C ASP A 294 5.65 -18.49 -2.93
N ASP A 295 5.43 -18.87 -1.67
CA ASP A 295 6.50 -19.21 -0.71
C ASP A 295 7.54 -18.10 -0.51
N MET A 296 7.05 -16.85 -0.41
CA MET A 296 7.89 -15.69 -0.12
C MET A 296 7.66 -15.28 1.33
N GLU A 297 8.70 -15.04 2.12
CA GLU A 297 8.49 -14.53 3.49
C GLU A 297 8.18 -13.02 3.47
N PHE A 298 8.81 -12.31 2.52
CA PHE A 298 8.70 -10.88 2.37
C PHE A 298 8.70 -10.45 0.90
N ALA A 299 7.95 -9.40 0.58
CA ALA A 299 7.93 -8.77 -0.75
C ALA A 299 7.81 -7.24 -0.59
N ALA A 300 8.94 -6.56 -0.40
CA ALA A 300 8.98 -5.10 -0.40
C ALA A 300 8.85 -4.52 -1.82
N GLY A 301 8.74 -3.21 -1.97
CA GLY A 301 8.79 -2.52 -3.25
C GLY A 301 7.70 -2.94 -4.22
N PHE A 302 6.57 -3.48 -3.76
CA PHE A 302 5.59 -4.11 -4.66
C PHE A 302 4.91 -3.09 -5.57
N CYS A 303 5.01 -3.29 -6.88
CA CYS A 303 4.26 -2.52 -7.87
C CYS A 303 4.05 -3.29 -9.18
N ALA A 304 3.11 -2.82 -10.00
CA ALA A 304 2.82 -3.41 -11.30
C ALA A 304 2.57 -2.34 -12.37
N THR A 305 2.82 -2.68 -13.64
CA THR A 305 2.50 -1.86 -14.81
C THR A 305 2.21 -2.74 -16.03
N GLU A 306 1.70 -2.15 -17.11
CA GLU A 306 1.58 -2.81 -18.41
C GLU A 306 2.31 -1.99 -19.47
N VAL A 307 3.29 -2.59 -20.14
CA VAL A 307 4.07 -1.94 -21.21
C VAL A 307 3.86 -2.72 -22.51
N GLY A 308 3.25 -2.07 -23.50
CA GLY A 308 2.97 -2.69 -24.80
C GLY A 308 2.07 -3.93 -24.70
N GLY A 309 1.10 -3.92 -23.78
CA GLY A 309 0.19 -5.05 -23.54
C GLY A 309 0.80 -6.22 -22.75
N LYS A 310 2.03 -6.06 -22.24
CA LYS A 310 2.70 -7.06 -21.42
C LYS A 310 2.74 -6.59 -19.96
N PRO A 311 2.24 -7.40 -19.02
CA PRO A 311 2.31 -7.03 -17.62
C PRO A 311 3.75 -7.11 -17.11
N ARG A 312 4.08 -6.23 -16.17
CA ARG A 312 5.29 -6.27 -15.37
C ARG A 312 4.90 -6.13 -13.91
N VAL A 313 5.45 -7.01 -13.07
CA VAL A 313 5.30 -6.95 -11.62
C VAL A 313 6.69 -6.96 -11.02
N PHE A 314 6.96 -6.00 -10.14
CA PHE A 314 8.21 -5.86 -9.44
C PHE A 314 7.98 -5.97 -7.94
N TYR A 315 8.94 -6.58 -7.24
CA TYR A 315 9.00 -6.64 -5.79
C TYR A 315 10.43 -6.99 -5.35
N CYS A 316 10.76 -6.71 -4.10
CA CYS A 316 12.00 -7.09 -3.42
C CYS A 316 11.72 -8.31 -2.55
N GLY A 317 12.27 -9.46 -2.92
CA GLY A 317 12.17 -10.70 -2.14
C GLY A 317 13.15 -10.74 -0.98
N ASP A 318 13.30 -11.93 -0.40
CA ASP A 318 14.20 -12.16 0.73
C ASP A 318 15.67 -11.94 0.38
N ALA A 319 16.49 -11.70 1.41
CA ALA A 319 17.94 -11.61 1.27
C ALA A 319 18.55 -13.00 1.02
N GLU A 320 19.55 -13.08 0.13
CA GLU A 320 20.35 -14.28 -0.06
C GLU A 320 21.56 -14.28 0.89
N GLU A 321 22.11 -15.45 1.22
CA GLU A 321 23.17 -15.63 2.25
C GLU A 321 24.35 -14.63 2.14
N ASP A 322 24.72 -14.28 0.91
CA ASP A 322 25.84 -13.38 0.57
C ASP A 322 25.42 -12.06 -0.10
N LYS A 323 24.12 -11.75 -0.22
CA LYS A 323 23.63 -10.57 -0.93
C LYS A 323 22.51 -9.87 -0.15
N GLY A 324 22.21 -8.63 -0.47
CA GLY A 324 21.00 -7.99 0.04
C GLY A 324 19.72 -8.58 -0.59
N PRO A 325 18.55 -8.01 -0.28
CA PRO A 325 17.26 -8.40 -0.85
C PRO A 325 17.28 -8.51 -2.38
N ALA A 326 16.73 -9.61 -2.92
CA ALA A 326 16.68 -9.84 -4.35
C ALA A 326 15.61 -8.97 -5.04
N LEU A 327 16.00 -8.27 -6.10
CA LEU A 327 15.06 -7.51 -6.94
C LEU A 327 14.41 -8.45 -7.94
N MET A 328 13.11 -8.67 -7.81
CA MET A 328 12.34 -9.63 -8.60
C MET A 328 11.50 -8.93 -9.66
N LEU A 329 11.47 -9.51 -10.86
CA LEU A 329 10.62 -9.05 -11.96
C LEU A 329 9.88 -10.22 -12.60
N TRP A 330 8.58 -10.08 -12.76
CA TRP A 330 7.75 -10.99 -13.53
C TRP A 330 7.13 -10.28 -14.74
N GLU A 331 7.23 -10.90 -15.93
CA GLU A 331 6.86 -10.27 -17.21
C GLU A 331 5.72 -11.01 -17.95
N GLY A 332 4.79 -11.60 -17.19
CA GLY A 332 3.55 -12.18 -17.74
C GLY A 332 3.54 -13.69 -17.98
N ALA A 333 4.68 -14.36 -17.89
CA ALA A 333 4.80 -15.81 -18.06
C ALA A 333 5.98 -16.37 -17.26
N GLY A 334 5.85 -17.64 -16.84
CA GLY A 334 6.89 -18.32 -16.07
C GLY A 334 7.03 -17.78 -14.65
N LYS A 335 8.16 -18.12 -14.01
CA LYS A 335 8.52 -17.65 -12.67
C LYS A 335 9.14 -16.25 -12.74
N PRO A 336 8.98 -15.41 -11.69
CA PRO A 336 9.73 -14.17 -11.56
C PRO A 336 11.25 -14.43 -11.64
N ARG A 337 12.00 -13.50 -12.22
CA ARG A 337 13.47 -13.56 -12.32
C ARG A 337 14.12 -12.50 -11.44
N VAL A 338 15.31 -12.81 -10.92
CA VAL A 338 16.16 -11.82 -10.25
C VAL A 338 16.76 -10.88 -11.28
N ILE A 339 16.66 -9.57 -11.05
CA ILE A 339 17.24 -8.53 -11.91
C ILE A 339 18.42 -7.81 -11.24
N GLY A 340 18.57 -7.92 -9.93
CA GLY A 340 19.60 -7.26 -9.14
C GLY A 340 19.42 -7.57 -7.66
N HIS A 341 20.22 -6.95 -6.80
CA HIS A 341 20.07 -7.03 -5.35
C HIS A 341 20.24 -5.65 -4.75
N LEU A 342 19.45 -5.33 -3.73
CA LEU A 342 19.73 -4.15 -2.90
C LEU A 342 21.09 -4.32 -2.19
N PRO A 343 21.77 -3.22 -1.82
CA PRO A 343 22.93 -3.29 -0.96
C PRO A 343 22.60 -4.00 0.35
N ARG A 344 23.60 -4.67 0.94
CA ARG A 344 23.50 -5.24 2.28
C ARG A 344 23.90 -4.13 3.27
N ASP A 345 23.06 -3.91 4.28
CA ASP A 345 23.39 -3.08 5.43
C ASP A 345 24.48 -3.72 6.30
#